data_AF-A0A381YQK6-F1
#
_entry.id   AF-A0A381YQK6-F1
#
_cell.length_a   1.000
_cell.length_b   1.000
_cell.length_c   1.000
_cell.angle_alpha   90.00
_cell.angle_beta   90.00
_cell.angle_gamma   90.00
#
_symmetry.space_group_name_H-M   'P 1'
#
loop_
_entity.id
_entity.type
_entity.pdbx_description
1 polymer ?
#
loop_
_entity_poly.entity_id
_entity_poly.type
_entity_poly.pdbx_seq_one_letter_code
_entity_poly.pdbx_strand_id
1 'polypeptide(L)' 'MPPQTQDDSPKNMQQLLDEMEFKSLRRGEIVEGSVMRADNEGIYLDIGHKEEGFIPPNEMRTIPSEELQAINEGDP' A
#
# COMPACT_ATOMS: atom_id res chain seq x y z
N MET A 1 -21.45 8.35 44.93
CA MET A 1 -21.52 7.34 43.86
C MET A 1 -20.29 7.53 43.00
N PRO A 2 -19.43 6.52 42.80
CA PRO A 2 -18.30 6.67 41.88
C PRO A 2 -18.86 6.85 40.46
N PRO A 3 -18.24 7.70 39.62
CA PRO A 3 -18.64 7.80 38.22
C PRO A 3 -18.48 6.42 37.60
N GLN A 4 -19.59 5.87 37.10
CA GLN A 4 -19.57 4.68 36.28
C GLN A 4 -18.85 5.08 34.99
N THR A 5 -17.61 4.63 34.81
CA THR A 5 -16.98 4.62 33.51
C THR A 5 -17.87 3.72 32.65
N GLN A 6 -18.72 4.34 31.82
CA GLN A 6 -19.43 3.66 30.75
C GLN A 6 -18.36 2.97 29.92
N ASP A 7 -18.39 1.64 29.95
CA ASP A 7 -17.66 0.74 29.08
C ASP A 7 -18.26 0.82 27.66
N ASP A 8 -18.29 2.04 27.11
CA ASP A 8 -18.31 2.27 25.68
C ASP A 8 -16.84 2.30 25.27
N SER A 9 -16.17 1.14 25.37
CA SER A 9 -14.82 0.95 24.87
C SER A 9 -14.95 0.58 23.38
N PRO A 10 -14.85 1.51 22.40
CA PRO A 10 -14.87 1.16 20.99
C PRO A 10 -13.56 0.45 20.64
N LYS A 11 -13.50 -0.86 20.90
CA LYS A 11 -12.28 -1.70 20.87
C LYS A 11 -11.18 -1.18 21.80
N ASN A 12 -10.65 -2.05 22.66
CA ASN A 12 -9.48 -1.70 23.45
C ASN A 12 -8.35 -1.32 22.48
N MET A 13 -7.63 -0.21 22.70
CA MET A 13 -6.61 0.29 21.75
C MET A 13 -5.63 -0.84 21.36
N GLN A 14 -5.35 -1.75 22.29
CA GLN A 14 -4.56 -2.96 22.09
C GLN A 14 -5.11 -3.90 21.01
N GLN A 15 -6.43 -4.15 20.97
CA GLN A 15 -7.07 -4.93 19.91
C GLN A 15 -7.05 -4.23 18.55
N LEU A 16 -7.13 -2.90 18.53
CA LEU A 16 -6.98 -2.14 17.28
C LEU A 16 -5.56 -2.27 16.71
N LEU A 17 -4.54 -2.28 17.58
CA LEU A 17 -3.16 -2.51 17.18
C LEU A 17 -2.90 -3.95 16.74
N ASP A 18 -3.52 -4.94 17.39
CA ASP A 18 -3.38 -6.35 17.00
C ASP A 18 -4.12 -6.68 15.69
N GLU A 19 -5.23 -6.00 15.40
CA GLU A 19 -5.94 -6.10 14.10
C GLU A 19 -5.22 -5.36 12.98
N MET A 20 -4.35 -4.39 13.29
CA MET A 20 -3.40 -3.84 12.34
C MET A 20 -2.32 -4.89 12.08
N GLU A 21 -2.67 -5.93 11.33
CA GLU A 21 -1.69 -6.83 10.73
C GLU A 21 -0.78 -5.98 9.84
N PHE A 22 0.38 -5.59 10.38
CA PHE A 22 1.50 -5.13 9.59
C PHE A 22 1.92 -6.31 8.72
N LYS A 23 1.24 -6.48 7.59
CA LYS A 23 1.35 -7.64 6.72
C LYS A 23 2.74 -7.64 6.10
N SER A 24 3.71 -8.25 6.77
CA SER A 24 5.10 -8.21 6.32
C SER A 24 5.20 -8.77 4.90
N LEU A 25 5.55 -7.91 3.93
CA LEU A 25 5.74 -8.27 2.53
C LEU A 25 6.72 -9.45 2.43
N ARG A 26 6.25 -10.55 1.83
CA ARG A 26 7.11 -11.70 1.53
C ARG A 26 7.59 -11.67 0.09
N ARG A 27 8.82 -12.14 -0.13
CA ARG A 27 9.34 -12.30 -1.50
C ARG A 27 8.46 -13.26 -2.28
N GLY A 28 8.03 -12.84 -3.47
CA GLY A 28 7.14 -13.61 -4.34
C GLY A 28 5.64 -13.44 -4.03
N GLU A 29 5.28 -12.60 -3.05
CA GLU A 29 3.91 -12.18 -2.83
C GLU A 29 3.51 -11.13 -3.88
N ILE A 30 2.33 -11.29 -4.47
CA ILE A 30 1.73 -10.29 -5.37
C ILE A 30 0.90 -9.37 -4.49
N VAL A 31 1.15 -8.07 -4.60
CA VAL A 31 0.41 -7.03 -3.88
C VAL A 31 -0.18 -6.04 -4.88
N GLU A 32 -1.32 -5.48 -4.52
CA GLU A 32 -1.94 -4.38 -5.26
C GLU A 32 -1.44 -3.06 -4.67
N GLY A 33 -1.28 -2.05 -5.52
CA GLY A 33 -0.79 -0.75 -5.10
C GLY A 33 -1.02 0.29 -6.17
N SER A 34 -1.17 1.55 -5.77
CA SER A 34 -1.50 2.64 -6.68
C SER A 34 -0.26 3.38 -7.17
N VAL A 35 -0.31 3.88 -8.39
CA VAL A 35 0.77 4.67 -8.99
C VAL A 35 0.84 6.03 -8.33
N MET A 36 1.88 6.27 -7.54
CA MET A 36 2.15 7.61 -7.02
C MET A 36 2.77 8.51 -8.09
N ARG A 37 3.69 7.96 -8.89
CA ARG A 37 4.43 8.72 -9.91
C ARG A 37 4.95 7.79 -11.01
N ALA A 38 4.88 8.24 -12.25
CA ALA A 38 5.49 7.55 -13.38
C ALA A 38 6.39 8.51 -14.16
N ASP A 39 7.66 8.18 -14.29
CA ASP A 39 8.63 8.94 -15.07
C ASP A 39 9.54 8.03 -15.91
N ASN A 40 10.52 8.64 -16.60
CA ASN A 40 11.44 7.90 -17.47
C ASN A 40 12.51 7.10 -16.69
N GLU A 41 12.67 7.36 -15.38
CA GLU A 41 13.55 6.59 -14.49
C GLU A 41 12.83 5.37 -13.92
N GLY A 42 11.51 5.43 -13.74
CA GLY A 42 10.67 4.31 -13.34
C GLY A 42 9.29 4.72 -12.81
N ILE A 43 8.59 3.75 -12.21
CA ILE A 43 7.27 3.95 -11.60
C ILE A 43 7.40 3.76 -10.09
N TYR A 44 6.85 4.71 -9.33
CA TYR A 44 6.69 4.67 -7.90
C TYR A 44 5.25 4.26 -7.56
N LEU A 45 5.12 3.24 -6.71
CA LEU A 45 3.86 2.63 -6.31
C LEU A 45 3.69 2.71 -4.79
N ASP A 46 2.49 3.04 -4.34
CA ASP A 46 2.07 2.86 -2.96
C ASP A 46 1.41 1.49 -2.80
N ILE A 47 2.06 0.59 -2.06
CA ILE A 47 1.56 -0.76 -1.80
C ILE A 47 0.87 -0.87 -0.42
N GLY A 48 0.50 0.26 0.19
CA GLY A 48 -0.15 0.30 1.50
C GLY A 48 0.77 -0.06 2.66
N HIS A 49 2.09 0.03 2.44
CA HIS A 49 3.12 -0.20 3.45
C HIS A 49 3.86 1.09 3.79
N LYS A 50 4.76 0.99 4.77
CA LYS A 50 5.66 2.09 5.14
C LYS A 50 6.63 2.45 4.02
N GLU A 51 6.86 1.55 3.08
CA GLU A 51 7.82 1.71 1.99
C GLU A 51 7.09 1.81 0.64
N GLU A 52 7.66 2.61 -0.25
CA GLU A 52 7.20 2.78 -1.62
C GLU A 52 7.83 1.69 -2.50
N GLY A 53 7.04 1.14 -3.41
CA GLY A 53 7.53 0.24 -4.45
C GLY A 53 8.13 1.04 -5.59
N PHE A 54 9.35 0.73 -6.01
CA PHE A 54 9.96 1.32 -7.21
C PHE A 54 10.17 0.25 -8.27
N ILE A 55 9.60 0.46 -9.45
CA ILE A 55 9.78 -0.41 -10.61
C ILE A 55 10.63 0.33 -11.65
N PRO A 56 11.83 -0.17 -11.98
CA PRO A 56 12.62 0.39 -13.06
C PRO A 56 12.06 -0.03 -14.44
N PRO A 57 12.25 0.78 -15.49
CA PRO A 57 11.72 0.50 -16.83
C PRO A 57 12.24 -0.82 -17.42
N ASN A 58 13.42 -1.28 -16.96
CA ASN A 58 13.99 -2.56 -17.37
C ASN A 58 13.20 -3.79 -16.89
N GLU A 59 12.38 -3.65 -15.84
CA GLU A 59 11.52 -4.72 -15.32
C GLU A 59 10.12 -4.72 -15.95
N MET A 60 9.73 -3.65 -16.64
CA MET A 60 8.42 -3.49 -17.26
C MET A 60 8.29 -4.15 -18.65
N ARG A 61 9.21 -5.05 -19.01
CA ARG A 61 9.28 -5.66 -20.36
C ARG A 61 8.05 -6.48 -20.73
N THR A 62 7.27 -6.91 -19.74
CA THR A 62 6.03 -7.67 -19.93
C THR A 62 4.84 -6.76 -20.25
N ILE A 63 4.93 -5.46 -19.97
CA ILE A 63 3.88 -4.48 -20.24
C ILE A 63 4.16 -3.84 -21.62
N PRO A 64 3.18 -3.83 -22.55
CA PRO A 64 3.36 -3.17 -23.83
C PRO A 64 3.56 -1.66 -23.66
N SER A 65 4.39 -1.07 -24.51
CA SER A 65 4.76 0.35 -24.45
C SER A 65 3.56 1.32 -24.51
N GLU A 66 2.47 0.90 -25.14
CA GLU A 66 1.22 1.67 -25.24
C GLU A 66 0.50 1.75 -23.89
N GLU A 67 0.51 0.66 -23.13
CA GLU A 67 -0.12 0.58 -21.81
C GLU A 67 0.74 1.30 -20.76
N LEU A 68 2.08 1.23 -20.88
CA LEU A 68 2.99 2.05 -20.07
C LEU A 68 2.78 3.56 -20.26
N GLN A 69 2.42 4.00 -21.46
CA GLN A 69 2.10 5.41 -21.72
C GLN A 69 0.69 5.80 -21.26
N ALA A 70 -0.19 4.81 -21.08
CA ALA A 70 -1.55 5.02 -20.59
C ALA A 70 -1.63 5.08 -19.07
N ILE A 71 -0.62 4.57 -18.36
CA ILE A 71 -0.51 4.67 -16.90
C ILE A 71 -0.29 6.13 -16.50
N ASN A 72 -1.17 6.65 -15.67
CA ASN A 72 -1.06 7.99 -15.09
C ASN A 72 -0.91 7.91 -13.56
N GLU A 73 -0.44 9.01 -12.99
CA GLU A 73 -0.42 9.18 -11.54
C GLU A 73 -1.84 9.06 -10.97
N GLY A 74 -2.02 8.20 -9.98
CA GLY A 74 -3.30 7.91 -9.33
C GLY A 74 -4.05 6.67 -9.87
N ASP A 75 -3.53 5.99 -10.89
CA ASP A 75 -4.10 4.72 -11.35
C ASP A 75 -3.87 3.59 -10.32
N PRO A 76 -4.86 2.69 -10.13
CA PRO A 76 -4.77 1.57 -9.19
C PRO A 76 -3.98 0.37 -9.73
#